data_AF-A0A542ME48-F1
#
_entry.id   AF-A0A542ME48-F1
#
_cell.length_a   1.000
_cell.length_b   1.000
_cell.length_c   1.000
_cell.angle_alpha   90.00
_cell.angle_beta   90.00
_cell.angle_gamma   90.00
#
_symmetry.space_group_name_H-M   'P 1'
#
loop_
_entity.id
_entity.type
_entity.pdbx_description
1 polymer ?
#
loop_
_entity_poly.entity_id
_entity_poly.type
_entity_poly.pdbx_seq_one_letter_code
_entity_poly.pdbx_strand_id
1 'polypeptide(L)'
;MPKNKRPAPRKPVKQAAEPDHEALAQNLVDLALEIAEREDLEPAVLAAREQDVQTLVRRALRRKHDEVLYGAIELARYTDPGACRWLRDKIEEEAATVHAREGDEELEIDAFMIPLFVTSTGGLVEADVFQDDAAFEELNDSFRQAGLASADARVVLVRHLYDLDEVEALRYSDLQEMLREALQSMRSKKLVAAPAIEASMRGWQPGLADAHEEAMELRFLLGFSLKHADDPFYRVPKDEEAADAYFEGRLARYRMWAGSIAPLLQRNLSRKPTELDLNFLYQDLFYGAMEQGVSELAMLATLAEVNWRLDGQDLEPERIKAVVAPVEAGDHAALRINLYALGGGAPLATIDKPVDLADDLEIELEDLCDALATVDLDGILVATGFDDDGEPQGAEPYLTA
;
A
#
# COMPACT_ATOMS: atom_id res chain seq x y z
N MET A 1 17.31 -72.88 -18.27
CA MET A 1 16.08 -72.06 -18.27
C MET A 1 16.25 -70.93 -17.25
N PRO A 2 16.27 -69.65 -17.66
CA PRO A 2 16.46 -68.55 -16.72
C PRO A 2 15.14 -68.20 -16.03
N LYS A 3 15.22 -67.92 -14.72
CA LYS A 3 14.10 -67.59 -13.83
C LYS A 3 13.69 -66.13 -14.00
N ASN A 4 12.52 -65.88 -14.60
CA ASN A 4 11.89 -64.55 -14.57
C ASN A 4 11.24 -64.30 -13.20
N LYS A 5 11.90 -63.52 -12.34
CA LYS A 5 11.26 -62.90 -11.16
C LYS A 5 10.53 -61.63 -11.61
N ARG A 6 9.22 -61.57 -11.38
CA ARG A 6 8.43 -60.34 -11.55
C ARG A 6 8.91 -59.26 -10.57
N PRO A 7 8.94 -57.98 -10.96
CA PRO A 7 9.31 -56.90 -10.06
C PRO A 7 8.28 -56.77 -8.92
N ALA A 8 8.77 -56.51 -7.71
CA ALA A 8 7.91 -56.27 -6.54
C ALA A 8 7.08 -54.98 -6.74
N PRO A 9 5.85 -54.92 -6.21
CA PRO A 9 5.00 -53.75 -6.34
C PRO A 9 5.64 -52.55 -5.61
N ARG A 10 5.69 -51.40 -6.28
CA ARG A 10 6.17 -50.14 -5.67
C ARG A 10 5.32 -49.83 -4.44
N LYS A 11 5.98 -49.50 -3.32
CA LYS A 11 5.32 -48.99 -2.11
C LYS A 11 4.44 -47.78 -2.49
N PRO A 12 3.23 -47.66 -1.92
CA PRO A 12 2.43 -46.46 -2.10
C PRO A 12 3.22 -45.27 -1.54
N VAL A 13 3.29 -44.20 -2.33
CA VAL A 13 3.79 -42.89 -1.88
C VAL A 13 2.89 -42.48 -0.72
N LYS A 14 3.45 -42.34 0.49
CA LYS A 14 2.74 -41.66 1.58
C LYS A 14 2.43 -40.26 1.05
N GLN A 15 1.14 -39.89 0.97
CA GLN A 15 0.77 -38.48 0.86
C GLN A 15 1.55 -37.73 1.94
N ALA A 16 2.33 -36.73 1.53
CA ALA A 16 2.96 -35.83 2.47
C ALA A 16 1.84 -35.27 3.36
N ALA A 17 2.02 -35.30 4.68
CA ALA A 17 1.09 -34.62 5.56
C ALA A 17 0.98 -33.15 5.11
N GLU A 18 -0.23 -32.60 5.16
CA GLU A 18 -0.40 -31.16 4.94
C GLU A 18 0.52 -30.40 5.92
N PRO A 19 1.18 -29.33 5.46
CA PRO A 19 2.02 -28.54 6.33
C PRO A 19 1.16 -27.93 7.44
N ASP A 20 1.69 -27.92 8.66
CA ASP A 20 1.05 -27.27 9.80
C ASP A 20 1.22 -25.75 9.65
N HIS A 21 0.23 -25.10 9.06
CA HIS A 21 0.28 -23.67 8.73
C HIS A 21 0.28 -22.78 9.97
N GLU A 22 -0.44 -23.18 11.01
CA GLU A 22 -0.48 -22.47 12.29
C GLU A 22 0.89 -22.50 12.97
N ALA A 23 1.54 -23.66 13.03
CA ALA A 23 2.89 -23.77 13.57
C ALA A 23 3.93 -22.96 12.76
N LEU A 24 3.75 -22.86 11.44
CA LEU A 24 4.62 -22.05 10.59
C LEU A 24 4.40 -20.55 10.80
N ALA A 25 3.16 -20.11 10.96
CA ALA A 25 2.81 -18.72 11.27
C ALA A 25 3.36 -18.31 12.63
N GLN A 26 3.14 -19.13 13.68
CA GLN A 26 3.71 -18.89 15.01
C GLN A 26 5.23 -18.78 14.97
N ASN A 27 5.91 -19.65 14.22
CA ASN A 27 7.36 -19.59 14.10
C ASN A 27 7.87 -18.31 13.40
N LEU A 28 7.10 -17.69 12.51
CA LEU A 28 7.44 -16.38 11.95
C LEU A 28 7.28 -15.28 13.00
N VAL A 29 6.20 -15.32 13.79
CA VAL A 29 5.95 -14.36 14.88
C VAL A 29 7.03 -14.46 15.96
N ASP A 30 7.39 -15.66 16.39
CA ASP A 30 8.43 -15.87 17.41
C ASP A 30 9.78 -15.27 16.97
N LEU A 31 10.14 -15.42 15.69
CA LEU A 31 11.35 -14.83 15.13
C LEU A 31 11.26 -13.30 15.02
N ALA A 32 10.10 -12.77 14.63
CA ALA A 32 9.87 -11.33 14.56
C ALA A 32 9.96 -10.68 15.96
N LEU A 33 9.40 -11.32 16.99
CA LEU A 33 9.54 -10.89 18.39
C LEU A 33 10.99 -10.91 18.86
N GLU A 34 11.74 -11.98 18.55
CA GLU A 34 13.17 -12.05 18.89
C GLU A 34 13.97 -10.89 18.28
N ILE A 35 13.56 -10.40 17.11
CA ILE A 35 14.17 -9.28 16.39
C ILE A 35 13.72 -7.93 16.99
N ALA A 36 12.42 -7.74 17.18
CA ALA A 36 11.84 -6.48 17.66
C ALA A 36 12.22 -6.16 19.11
N GLU A 37 12.27 -7.17 20.00
CA GLU A 37 12.53 -6.95 21.44
C GLU A 37 14.02 -6.78 21.79
N ARG A 38 14.96 -6.97 20.85
CA ARG A 38 16.39 -7.12 21.19
C ARG A 38 17.34 -6.25 20.37
N GLU A 39 17.32 -4.96 20.68
CA GLU A 39 18.32 -3.97 20.24
C GLU A 39 19.76 -4.30 20.70
N ASP A 40 19.92 -5.14 21.73
CA ASP A 40 21.22 -5.52 22.32
C ASP A 40 21.90 -6.75 21.67
N LEU A 41 21.31 -7.34 20.62
CA LEU A 41 21.94 -8.47 19.93
C LEU A 41 23.22 -8.04 19.19
N GLU A 42 24.22 -8.91 19.17
CA GLU A 42 25.36 -8.72 18.28
C GLU A 42 24.87 -8.63 16.82
N PRO A 43 25.35 -7.67 16.01
CA PRO A 43 24.83 -7.45 14.65
C PRO A 43 24.85 -8.70 13.75
N ALA A 44 25.81 -9.60 13.95
CA ALA A 44 25.90 -10.86 13.21
C ALA A 44 24.78 -11.85 13.57
N VAL A 45 24.29 -11.83 14.82
CA VAL A 45 23.19 -12.68 15.28
C VAL A 45 21.87 -12.13 14.74
N LEU A 46 21.67 -10.81 14.81
CA LEU A 46 20.51 -10.14 14.24
C LEU A 46 20.37 -10.45 12.74
N ALA A 47 21.45 -10.23 11.97
CA ALA A 47 21.46 -10.53 10.53
C ALA A 47 21.17 -12.01 10.21
N ALA A 48 21.62 -12.95 11.06
CA ALA A 48 21.30 -14.37 10.88
C ALA A 48 19.81 -14.66 11.11
N ARG A 49 19.17 -13.98 12.07
CA ARG A 49 17.72 -14.10 12.33
C ARG A 49 16.87 -13.52 11.22
N GLU A 50 17.22 -12.33 10.74
CA GLU A 50 16.56 -11.72 9.58
C GLU A 50 16.65 -12.66 8.35
N GLN A 51 17.81 -13.29 8.15
CA GLN A 51 18.01 -14.25 7.07
C GLN A 51 17.16 -15.53 7.23
N ASP A 52 16.92 -15.99 8.46
CA ASP A 52 16.04 -17.11 8.77
C ASP A 52 14.58 -16.76 8.40
N VAL A 53 14.10 -15.58 8.81
CA VAL A 53 12.76 -15.07 8.45
C VAL A 53 12.63 -14.96 6.94
N GLN A 54 13.57 -14.29 6.27
CA GLN A 54 13.58 -14.15 4.81
C GLN A 54 13.50 -15.51 4.11
N THR A 55 14.22 -16.52 4.63
CA THR A 55 14.19 -17.88 4.06
C THR A 55 12.82 -18.54 4.19
N LEU A 56 12.13 -18.31 5.31
CA LEU A 56 10.80 -18.84 5.57
C LEU A 56 9.74 -18.14 4.71
N VAL A 57 9.77 -16.82 4.64
CA VAL A 57 8.87 -15.99 3.82
C VAL A 57 9.00 -16.40 2.35
N ARG A 58 10.23 -16.39 1.79
CA ARG A 58 10.48 -16.83 0.40
C ARG A 58 10.00 -18.25 0.13
N ARG A 59 10.07 -19.13 1.14
CA ARG A 59 9.58 -20.51 1.03
C ARG A 59 8.06 -20.57 0.99
N ALA A 60 7.37 -19.79 1.82
CA ALA A 60 5.91 -19.69 1.84
C ALA A 60 5.39 -19.11 0.52
N LEU A 61 5.96 -17.99 0.04
CA LEU A 61 5.61 -17.37 -1.23
C LEU A 61 5.75 -18.35 -2.41
N ARG A 62 6.89 -19.04 -2.53
CA ARG A 62 7.13 -20.04 -3.59
C ARG A 62 6.16 -21.22 -3.54
N ARG A 63 5.65 -21.55 -2.35
CA ARG A 63 4.67 -22.63 -2.17
C ARG A 63 3.22 -22.14 -2.23
N LYS A 64 3.00 -20.83 -2.40
CA LYS A 64 1.68 -20.18 -2.36
C LYS A 64 0.94 -20.41 -1.05
N HIS A 65 1.66 -20.42 0.06
CA HIS A 65 1.07 -20.55 1.38
C HIS A 65 0.75 -19.15 1.95
N ASP A 66 -0.12 -18.40 1.27
CA ASP A 66 -0.50 -17.05 1.68
C ASP A 66 -1.16 -17.05 3.07
N GLU A 67 -1.88 -18.12 3.43
CA GLU A 67 -2.47 -18.32 4.75
C GLU A 67 -1.44 -18.34 5.89
N VAL A 68 -0.21 -18.77 5.63
CA VAL A 68 0.88 -18.69 6.62
C VAL A 68 1.33 -17.25 6.81
N LEU A 69 1.40 -16.47 5.73
CA LEU A 69 1.86 -15.09 5.74
C LEU A 69 0.83 -14.17 6.40
N TYR A 70 -0.43 -14.22 5.95
CA TYR A 70 -1.52 -13.47 6.57
C TYR A 70 -1.78 -13.92 8.00
N GLY A 71 -1.72 -15.23 8.27
CA GLY A 71 -1.87 -15.76 9.63
C GLY A 71 -0.78 -15.30 10.59
N ALA A 72 0.46 -15.10 10.10
CA ALA A 72 1.54 -14.58 10.93
C ALA A 72 1.38 -13.08 11.23
N ILE A 73 0.96 -12.28 10.26
CA ILE A 73 0.65 -10.85 10.47
C ILE A 73 -0.50 -10.70 11.48
N GLU A 74 -1.59 -11.43 11.27
CA GLU A 74 -2.75 -11.38 12.16
C GLU A 74 -2.39 -11.80 13.60
N LEU A 75 -1.59 -12.85 13.76
CA LEU A 75 -1.12 -13.28 15.08
C LEU A 75 -0.18 -12.24 15.72
N ALA A 76 0.72 -11.65 14.95
CA ALA A 76 1.64 -10.62 15.43
C ALA A 76 0.91 -9.35 15.89
N ARG A 77 -0.16 -8.94 15.17
CA ARG A 77 -1.01 -7.78 15.50
C ARG A 77 -1.50 -7.79 16.94
N TYR A 78 -1.88 -8.96 17.47
CA TYR A 78 -2.35 -9.10 18.85
C TYR A 78 -1.26 -9.49 19.85
N THR A 79 -0.02 -9.68 19.39
CA THR A 79 1.10 -10.10 20.24
C THR A 79 2.02 -8.93 20.56
N ASP A 80 2.49 -8.21 19.53
CA ASP A 80 3.34 -7.02 19.67
C ASP A 80 3.26 -6.17 18.38
N PRO A 81 2.86 -4.87 18.47
CA PRO A 81 2.75 -4.00 17.31
C PRO A 81 4.07 -3.82 16.54
N GLY A 82 5.21 -3.76 17.24
CA GLY A 82 6.52 -3.57 16.62
C GLY A 82 6.94 -4.78 15.78
N ALA A 83 6.78 -5.98 16.34
CA ALA A 83 7.01 -7.23 15.62
C ALA A 83 6.03 -7.40 14.45
N CYS A 84 4.77 -6.96 14.61
CA CYS A 84 3.78 -6.96 13.53
C CYS A 84 4.22 -6.10 12.35
N ARG A 85 4.58 -4.82 12.60
CA ARG A 85 5.08 -3.92 11.55
C ARG A 85 6.30 -4.49 10.85
N TRP A 86 7.31 -4.87 11.61
CA TRP A 86 8.55 -5.43 11.05
C TRP A 86 8.29 -6.69 10.20
N LEU A 87 7.42 -7.60 10.66
CA LEU A 87 7.10 -8.81 9.93
C LEU A 87 6.27 -8.52 8.66
N ARG A 88 5.31 -7.59 8.73
CA ARG A 88 4.51 -7.12 7.59
C ARG A 88 5.43 -6.54 6.52
N ASP A 89 6.27 -5.58 6.90
CA ASP A 89 7.25 -4.95 6.00
C ASP A 89 8.14 -6.00 5.33
N LYS A 90 8.62 -6.99 6.11
CA LYS A 90 9.50 -8.01 5.57
C LYS A 90 8.79 -8.98 4.62
N ILE A 91 7.53 -9.31 4.88
CA ILE A 91 6.72 -10.14 3.99
C ILE A 91 6.44 -9.40 2.68
N GLU A 92 6.08 -8.12 2.79
CA GLU A 92 5.74 -7.24 1.68
C GLU A 92 6.93 -6.98 0.76
N GLU A 93 8.10 -6.68 1.33
CA GLU A 93 9.36 -6.54 0.59
C GLU A 93 9.66 -7.80 -0.24
N GLU A 94 9.59 -8.99 0.38
CA GLU A 94 9.92 -10.24 -0.29
C GLU A 94 8.85 -10.72 -1.29
N ALA A 95 7.61 -10.21 -1.16
CA ALA A 95 6.53 -10.44 -2.11
C ALA A 95 6.60 -9.51 -3.31
N ALA A 96 7.04 -8.26 -3.11
CA ALA A 96 7.14 -7.22 -4.12
C ALA A 96 8.50 -7.17 -4.86
N THR A 97 9.50 -7.94 -4.43
CA THR A 97 10.83 -7.98 -5.04
C THR A 97 11.30 -9.40 -5.37
N VAL A 98 11.97 -9.57 -6.52
CA VAL A 98 12.62 -10.82 -6.92
C VAL A 98 14.05 -10.55 -7.40
N HIS A 99 15.02 -11.25 -6.81
CA HIS A 99 16.39 -11.28 -7.32
C HIS A 99 16.60 -12.43 -8.31
N ALA A 100 17.35 -12.15 -9.37
CA ALA A 100 17.73 -13.13 -10.38
C ALA A 100 19.19 -12.95 -10.77
N ARG A 101 19.84 -14.06 -11.15
CA ARG A 101 21.20 -14.03 -11.71
C ARG A 101 21.19 -14.14 -13.22
N GLU A 102 22.04 -13.34 -13.85
CA GLU A 102 22.35 -13.36 -15.28
C GLU A 102 23.87 -13.45 -15.46
N GLY A 103 24.39 -14.68 -15.50
CA GLY A 103 25.82 -14.92 -15.46
C GLY A 103 26.40 -14.50 -14.10
N ASP A 104 27.29 -13.50 -14.11
CA ASP A 104 27.90 -12.93 -12.91
C ASP A 104 27.15 -11.69 -12.38
N GLU A 105 26.14 -11.22 -13.11
CA GLU A 105 25.34 -10.04 -12.71
C GLU A 105 24.14 -10.45 -11.86
N GLU A 106 23.86 -9.65 -10.84
CA GLU A 106 22.67 -9.76 -10.01
C GLU A 106 21.67 -8.67 -10.42
N LEU A 107 20.49 -9.12 -10.82
CA LEU A 107 19.37 -8.30 -11.21
C LEU A 107 18.29 -8.36 -10.14
N GLU A 108 17.59 -7.26 -9.99
CA GLU A 108 16.46 -7.09 -9.09
C GLU A 108 15.26 -6.60 -9.92
N ILE A 109 14.11 -7.23 -9.74
CA ILE A 109 12.84 -6.73 -10.24
C ILE A 109 11.91 -6.41 -9.08
N ASP A 110 11.27 -5.24 -9.16
CA ASP A 110 10.27 -4.81 -8.18
C ASP A 110 8.94 -4.48 -8.86
N ALA A 111 7.86 -4.63 -8.10
CA ALA A 111 6.56 -4.11 -8.43
C ALA A 111 6.37 -2.77 -7.73
N PHE A 112 5.93 -1.76 -8.48
CA PHE A 112 5.63 -0.43 -7.97
C PHE A 112 4.24 0.00 -8.43
N MET A 113 3.62 0.90 -7.68
CA MET A 113 2.37 1.53 -8.09
C MET A 113 2.44 3.06 -8.01
N ILE A 114 1.57 3.69 -8.79
CA ILE A 114 1.25 5.11 -8.65
C ILE A 114 -0.25 5.20 -8.37
N PRO A 115 -0.65 5.34 -7.10
CA PRO A 115 -1.99 5.76 -6.74
C PRO A 115 -2.31 7.15 -7.27
N LEU A 116 -3.55 7.33 -7.74
CA LEU A 116 -4.09 8.62 -8.12
C LEU A 116 -5.60 8.66 -7.90
N PHE A 117 -6.10 9.82 -7.49
CA PHE A 117 -7.53 10.12 -7.59
C PHE A 117 -7.84 10.67 -8.96
N VAL A 118 -8.89 10.12 -9.57
CA VAL A 118 -9.42 10.59 -10.84
C VAL A 118 -10.81 11.14 -10.58
N THR A 119 -10.96 12.45 -10.77
CA THR A 119 -12.25 13.11 -10.70
C THR A 119 -12.81 13.25 -12.10
N SER A 120 -14.08 12.87 -12.27
CA SER A 120 -14.77 12.86 -13.56
C SER A 120 -16.28 13.08 -13.41
N THR A 121 -16.99 13.36 -14.51
CA THR A 121 -18.46 13.33 -14.53
C THR A 121 -18.95 11.98 -15.04
N GLY A 122 -19.74 11.27 -14.22
CA GLY A 122 -20.32 9.98 -14.54
C GLY A 122 -19.37 8.77 -14.42
N GLY A 123 -18.18 8.98 -13.86
CA GLY A 123 -17.17 7.94 -13.65
C GLY A 123 -16.34 7.60 -14.90
N LEU A 124 -15.24 6.90 -14.66
CA LEU A 124 -14.39 6.35 -15.71
C LEU A 124 -15.07 5.19 -16.46
N VAL A 125 -14.68 5.01 -17.73
CA VAL A 125 -15.14 3.92 -18.59
C VAL A 125 -13.97 3.02 -18.94
N GLU A 126 -13.96 1.79 -18.42
CA GLU A 126 -12.84 0.84 -18.58
C GLU A 126 -12.42 0.64 -20.04
N ALA A 127 -13.40 0.52 -20.94
CA ALA A 127 -13.17 0.32 -22.36
C ALA A 127 -12.52 1.52 -23.08
N ASP A 128 -12.47 2.69 -22.45
CA ASP A 128 -11.83 3.90 -22.98
C ASP A 128 -10.38 4.05 -22.52
N VAL A 129 -9.97 3.30 -21.51
CA VAL A 129 -8.62 3.36 -20.94
C VAL A 129 -7.60 2.69 -21.86
N PHE A 130 -6.44 3.34 -21.97
CA PHE A 130 -5.26 2.98 -22.74
C PHE A 130 -5.56 2.58 -24.19
N GLN A 131 -6.45 3.29 -24.88
CA GLN A 131 -6.76 3.00 -26.29
C GLN A 131 -5.76 3.62 -27.28
N ASP A 132 -4.97 4.60 -26.86
CA ASP A 132 -3.94 5.26 -27.68
C ASP A 132 -2.56 4.61 -27.44
N ASP A 133 -2.14 3.74 -28.36
CA ASP A 133 -0.85 3.02 -28.29
C ASP A 133 0.34 3.97 -28.13
N ALA A 134 0.37 5.06 -28.90
CA ALA A 134 1.49 6.00 -28.89
C ALA A 134 1.53 6.78 -27.57
N ALA A 135 0.36 7.15 -27.03
CA ALA A 135 0.27 7.80 -25.73
C ALA A 135 0.71 6.89 -24.58
N PHE A 136 0.42 5.60 -24.66
CA PHE A 136 0.83 4.64 -23.65
C PHE A 136 2.34 4.37 -23.70
N GLU A 137 2.92 4.24 -24.90
CA GLU A 137 4.37 4.13 -25.08
C GLU A 137 5.10 5.38 -24.56
N GLU A 138 4.58 6.58 -24.84
CA GLU A 138 5.11 7.85 -24.32
C GLU A 138 5.06 7.91 -22.79
N LEU A 139 3.96 7.43 -22.18
CA LEU A 139 3.82 7.34 -20.72
C LEU A 139 4.88 6.40 -20.14
N ASN A 140 5.07 5.22 -20.73
CA ASN A 140 6.03 4.25 -20.24
C ASN A 140 7.49 4.77 -20.33
N ASP A 141 7.84 5.46 -21.41
CA ASP A 141 9.18 6.04 -21.57
C ASP A 141 9.44 7.24 -20.65
N SER A 142 8.40 7.93 -20.21
CA SER A 142 8.50 9.13 -19.37
C SER A 142 9.22 8.89 -18.03
N PHE A 143 9.12 7.69 -17.45
CA PHE A 143 9.75 7.34 -16.18
C PHE A 143 11.27 7.50 -16.20
N ARG A 144 11.91 7.01 -17.27
CA ARG A 144 13.36 7.13 -17.46
C ARG A 144 13.75 8.55 -17.86
N GLN A 145 12.95 9.18 -18.72
CA GLN A 145 13.21 10.55 -19.18
C GLN A 145 13.16 11.58 -18.04
N ALA A 146 12.26 11.38 -17.06
CA ALA A 146 12.11 12.22 -15.89
C ALA A 146 13.05 11.85 -14.72
N GLY A 147 13.87 10.79 -14.87
CA GLY A 147 14.78 10.33 -13.83
C GLY A 147 14.07 9.74 -12.61
N LEU A 148 12.90 9.12 -12.80
CA LEU A 148 12.23 8.31 -11.79
C LEU A 148 12.82 6.89 -11.70
N ALA A 149 13.50 6.46 -12.77
CA ALA A 149 14.31 5.25 -12.81
C ALA A 149 15.71 5.58 -13.35
N SER A 150 16.69 4.74 -13.01
CA SER A 150 18.03 4.84 -13.59
C SER A 150 18.01 4.66 -15.12
N ALA A 151 19.04 5.18 -15.80
CA ALA A 151 19.09 5.14 -17.27
C ALA A 151 19.15 3.72 -17.84
N ASP A 152 19.77 2.79 -17.10
CA ASP A 152 19.95 1.39 -17.50
C ASP A 152 18.83 0.48 -16.97
N ALA A 153 17.98 0.97 -16.05
CA ALA A 153 16.80 0.25 -15.63
C ALA A 153 15.80 0.10 -16.79
N ARG A 154 15.08 -1.02 -16.79
CA ARG A 154 13.92 -1.23 -17.65
C ARG A 154 12.68 -1.03 -16.81
N VAL A 155 11.76 -0.19 -17.29
CA VAL A 155 10.48 0.06 -16.65
C VAL A 155 9.38 -0.32 -17.62
N VAL A 156 8.38 -1.06 -17.13
CA VAL A 156 7.19 -1.42 -17.89
C VAL A 156 5.95 -1.18 -17.04
N LEU A 157 4.97 -0.47 -17.58
CA LEU A 157 3.63 -0.42 -17.01
C LEU A 157 2.77 -1.57 -17.52
N VAL A 158 1.91 -2.08 -16.65
CA VAL A 158 0.79 -2.91 -17.08
C VAL A 158 -0.20 -2.00 -17.79
N ARG A 159 -0.69 -2.41 -18.96
CA ARG A 159 -1.69 -1.66 -19.73
C ARG A 159 -3.10 -1.90 -19.17
N HIS A 160 -3.26 -1.61 -17.88
CA HIS A 160 -4.50 -1.72 -17.12
C HIS A 160 -4.46 -0.69 -15.99
N LEU A 161 -5.57 -0.02 -15.74
CA LEU A 161 -5.71 0.90 -14.62
C LEU A 161 -6.49 0.15 -13.55
N TYR A 162 -5.85 -0.17 -12.44
CA TYR A 162 -6.45 -1.00 -11.40
C TYR A 162 -7.39 -0.15 -10.52
N ASP A 163 -8.54 -0.71 -10.10
CA ASP A 163 -9.25 -0.20 -8.92
C ASP A 163 -8.72 -0.81 -7.61
N LEU A 164 -9.22 -0.32 -6.48
CA LEU A 164 -8.84 -0.80 -5.17
C LEU A 164 -9.17 -2.29 -4.98
N ASP A 165 -10.36 -2.72 -5.39
CA ASP A 165 -10.80 -4.11 -5.27
C ASP A 165 -9.89 -5.09 -6.02
N GLU A 166 -9.42 -4.71 -7.22
CA GLU A 166 -8.47 -5.50 -7.99
C GLU A 166 -7.09 -5.58 -7.31
N VAL A 167 -6.63 -4.48 -6.70
CA VAL A 167 -5.35 -4.44 -5.97
C VAL A 167 -5.42 -5.27 -4.68
N GLU A 168 -6.46 -5.08 -3.86
CA GLU A 168 -6.66 -5.83 -2.60
C GLU A 168 -6.85 -7.34 -2.84
N ALA A 169 -7.37 -7.69 -4.01
CA ALA A 169 -7.52 -9.06 -4.46
C ALA A 169 -6.20 -9.80 -4.76
N LEU A 170 -5.06 -9.08 -4.85
CA LEU A 170 -3.75 -9.65 -5.14
C LEU A 170 -3.09 -10.16 -3.85
N ARG A 171 -2.94 -11.48 -3.76
CA ARG A 171 -2.22 -12.10 -2.64
C ARG A 171 -0.72 -11.95 -2.84
N TYR A 172 0.05 -12.07 -1.77
CA TYR A 172 1.52 -12.05 -1.81
C TYR A 172 2.10 -13.00 -2.86
N SER A 173 1.58 -14.23 -2.95
CA SER A 173 2.06 -15.19 -3.94
C SER A 173 1.65 -14.87 -5.38
N ASP A 174 0.52 -14.19 -5.60
CA ASP A 174 0.05 -13.77 -6.91
C ASP A 174 0.98 -12.67 -7.47
N LEU A 175 1.30 -11.65 -6.65
CA LEU A 175 2.27 -10.60 -7.00
C LEU A 175 3.65 -11.18 -7.33
N GLN A 176 4.11 -12.16 -6.54
CA GLN A 176 5.38 -12.82 -6.80
C GLN A 176 5.41 -13.58 -8.14
N GLU A 177 4.27 -14.14 -8.58
CA GLU A 177 4.16 -14.73 -9.91
C GLU A 177 4.20 -13.69 -11.02
N MET A 178 3.49 -12.57 -10.84
CA MET A 178 3.53 -11.45 -11.77
C MET A 178 4.95 -10.92 -11.97
N LEU A 179 5.73 -10.80 -10.88
CA LEU A 179 7.15 -10.41 -10.95
C LEU A 179 8.01 -11.38 -11.77
N ARG A 180 7.78 -12.69 -11.62
CA ARG A 180 8.52 -13.69 -12.42
C ARG A 180 8.16 -13.62 -13.90
N GLU A 181 6.90 -13.38 -14.22
CA GLU A 181 6.43 -13.19 -15.59
C GLU A 181 6.98 -11.90 -16.21
N ALA A 182 6.93 -10.79 -15.47
CA ALA A 182 7.51 -9.52 -15.87
C ALA A 182 9.02 -9.66 -16.11
N LEU A 183 9.76 -10.29 -15.19
CA LEU A 183 11.19 -10.58 -15.35
C LEU A 183 11.48 -11.37 -16.62
N GLN A 184 10.70 -12.43 -16.88
CA GLN A 184 10.88 -13.24 -18.06
C GLN A 184 10.58 -12.45 -19.34
N SER A 185 9.51 -11.66 -19.34
CA SER A 185 9.12 -10.79 -20.44
C SER A 185 10.20 -9.75 -20.75
N MET A 186 10.67 -9.02 -19.73
CA MET A 186 11.65 -7.96 -19.86
C MET A 186 13.03 -8.45 -20.30
N ARG A 187 13.39 -9.72 -20.02
CA ARG A 187 14.64 -10.34 -20.50
C ARG A 187 14.50 -10.96 -21.89
N SER A 188 13.30 -11.29 -22.31
CA SER A 188 13.04 -11.97 -23.58
C SER A 188 13.06 -10.99 -24.77
N LYS A 189 13.55 -11.46 -25.91
CA LYS A 189 13.39 -10.77 -27.21
C LYS A 189 12.10 -11.15 -27.94
N LYS A 190 11.33 -12.08 -27.36
CA LYS A 190 10.07 -12.59 -27.90
C LYS A 190 8.95 -12.28 -26.93
N LEU A 191 7.74 -12.14 -27.46
CA LEU A 191 6.54 -12.07 -26.64
C LEU A 191 6.46 -13.32 -25.74
N VAL A 192 6.32 -13.09 -24.44
CA VAL A 192 6.14 -14.11 -23.40
C VAL A 192 4.71 -13.97 -22.90
N ALA A 193 4.00 -15.09 -22.73
CA ALA A 193 2.69 -15.08 -22.11
C ALA A 193 2.83 -14.74 -20.62
N ALA A 194 1.93 -13.91 -20.11
CA ALA A 194 1.93 -13.46 -18.72
C ALA A 194 0.57 -13.72 -18.07
N PRO A 195 0.18 -15.01 -17.88
CA PRO A 195 -1.15 -15.36 -17.39
C PRO A 195 -1.45 -14.87 -15.97
N ALA A 196 -0.45 -14.72 -15.08
CA ALA A 196 -0.68 -14.14 -13.76
C ALA A 196 -0.99 -12.65 -13.86
N ILE A 197 -0.28 -11.91 -14.73
CA ILE A 197 -0.58 -10.49 -15.02
C ILE A 197 -1.93 -10.36 -15.73
N GLU A 198 -2.30 -11.25 -16.65
CA GLU A 198 -3.64 -11.25 -17.26
C GLU A 198 -4.73 -11.55 -16.23
N ALA A 199 -4.48 -12.45 -15.28
CA ALA A 199 -5.44 -12.82 -14.24
C ALA A 199 -5.62 -11.76 -13.14
N SER A 200 -4.68 -10.81 -13.00
CA SER A 200 -4.82 -9.68 -12.07
C SER A 200 -5.81 -8.63 -12.57
N MET A 201 -6.09 -8.58 -13.88
CA MET A 201 -7.06 -7.67 -14.49
C MET A 201 -8.46 -8.29 -14.44
N ARG A 202 -9.12 -8.21 -13.30
CA ARG A 202 -10.42 -8.85 -13.05
C ARG A 202 -11.61 -8.04 -13.62
N GLY A 203 -11.36 -6.80 -13.99
CA GLY A 203 -12.36 -5.83 -14.43
C GLY A 203 -12.88 -5.01 -13.26
N TRP A 204 -13.26 -3.77 -13.54
CA TRP A 204 -13.66 -2.83 -12.49
C TRP A 204 -15.02 -3.20 -11.90
N GLN A 205 -15.21 -2.88 -10.62
CA GLN A 205 -16.57 -2.87 -10.09
C GLN A 205 -17.42 -1.80 -10.79
N PRO A 206 -18.74 -2.05 -10.98
CA PRO A 206 -19.64 -1.02 -11.48
C PRO A 206 -19.57 0.22 -10.58
N GLY A 207 -19.29 1.38 -11.18
CA GLY A 207 -19.30 2.65 -10.48
C GLY A 207 -20.66 2.95 -9.84
N LEU A 208 -20.63 3.62 -8.69
CA LEU A 208 -21.84 4.01 -7.96
C LEU A 208 -22.41 5.36 -8.41
N ALA A 209 -21.62 6.17 -9.11
CA ALA A 209 -22.02 7.50 -9.54
C ALA A 209 -23.00 7.45 -10.72
N ASP A 210 -24.05 8.27 -10.64
CA ASP A 210 -24.94 8.49 -11.78
C ASP A 210 -24.20 9.22 -12.92
N ALA A 211 -24.66 9.07 -14.16
CA ALA A 211 -24.02 9.60 -15.36
C ALA A 211 -23.83 11.14 -15.41
N HIS A 212 -24.37 11.87 -14.43
CA HIS A 212 -24.28 13.34 -14.32
C HIS A 212 -23.67 13.79 -12.99
N GLU A 213 -23.33 12.86 -12.10
CA GLU A 213 -22.71 13.17 -10.83
C GLU A 213 -21.19 13.22 -10.97
N GLU A 214 -20.56 14.02 -10.12
CA GLU A 214 -19.12 14.01 -9.96
C GLU A 214 -18.72 12.71 -9.25
N ALA A 215 -17.74 12.02 -9.83
CA ALA A 215 -17.18 10.79 -9.28
C ALA A 215 -15.68 11.02 -9.02
N MET A 216 -15.23 10.67 -7.82
CA MET A 216 -13.82 10.61 -7.46
C MET A 216 -13.45 9.14 -7.23
N GLU A 217 -12.48 8.65 -7.98
CA GLU A 217 -12.10 7.24 -7.98
C GLU A 217 -10.62 7.08 -7.67
N LEU A 218 -10.27 6.31 -6.64
CA LEU A 218 -8.89 5.88 -6.41
C LEU A 218 -8.52 4.80 -7.43
N ARG A 219 -7.44 5.06 -8.17
CA ARG A 219 -6.95 4.18 -9.23
C ARG A 219 -5.44 3.98 -9.09
N PHE A 220 -4.93 2.90 -9.66
CA PHE A 220 -3.51 2.57 -9.58
C PHE A 220 -2.91 2.26 -10.95
N LEU A 221 -1.80 2.93 -11.27
CA LEU A 221 -0.91 2.49 -12.34
C LEU A 221 0.08 1.48 -11.75
N LEU A 222 0.00 0.22 -12.17
CA LEU A 222 0.94 -0.83 -11.78
C LEU A 222 2.08 -0.96 -12.79
N GLY A 223 3.30 -1.05 -12.30
CA GLY A 223 4.48 -1.28 -13.13
C GLY A 223 5.53 -2.18 -12.50
N PHE A 224 6.49 -2.56 -13.32
CA PHE A 224 7.66 -3.33 -12.91
C PHE A 224 8.94 -2.61 -13.32
N SER A 225 9.92 -2.60 -12.42
CA SER A 225 11.25 -2.04 -12.67
C SER A 225 12.28 -3.15 -12.55
N LEU A 226 13.06 -3.40 -13.61
CA LEU A 226 14.18 -4.33 -13.63
C LEU A 226 15.49 -3.54 -13.67
N LYS A 227 16.34 -3.75 -12.68
CA LYS A 227 17.58 -3.02 -12.47
C LYS A 227 18.72 -3.94 -12.01
N HIS A 228 19.94 -3.43 -12.01
CA HIS A 228 21.04 -4.09 -11.32
C HIS A 228 20.88 -3.91 -9.81
N ALA A 229 21.18 -4.96 -9.04
CA ALA A 229 21.05 -4.93 -7.58
C ALA A 229 22.03 -3.96 -6.90
N ASP A 230 23.13 -3.60 -7.57
CA ASP A 230 24.13 -2.65 -7.08
C ASP A 230 24.03 -1.25 -7.72
N ASP A 231 22.94 -0.96 -8.43
CA ASP A 231 22.73 0.31 -9.12
C ASP A 231 22.77 1.50 -8.13
N PRO A 232 23.75 2.41 -8.26
CA PRO A 232 23.90 3.54 -7.34
C PRO A 232 22.69 4.47 -7.26
N PHE A 233 21.85 4.51 -8.30
CA PHE A 233 20.62 5.32 -8.30
C PHE A 233 19.67 4.93 -7.17
N TYR A 234 19.65 3.65 -6.78
CA TYR A 234 18.73 3.12 -5.77
C TYR A 234 19.39 2.95 -4.40
N ARG A 235 20.69 3.26 -4.27
CA ARG A 235 21.40 3.14 -2.99
C ARG A 235 21.12 4.37 -2.12
N VAL A 236 20.26 4.18 -1.12
CA VAL A 236 20.05 5.18 -0.06
C VAL A 236 21.37 5.41 0.69
N PRO A 237 21.85 6.67 0.81
CA PRO A 237 23.00 6.99 1.64
C PRO A 237 22.81 6.57 3.09
N LYS A 238 23.91 6.20 3.77
CA LYS A 238 23.86 5.85 5.20
C LYS A 238 23.87 7.06 6.13
N ASP A 239 24.32 8.19 5.60
CA ASP A 239 24.36 9.46 6.31
C ASP A 239 22.98 10.10 6.21
N GLU A 240 22.44 10.55 7.34
CA GLU A 240 21.06 11.03 7.48
C GLU A 240 20.79 12.24 6.58
N GLU A 241 21.64 13.28 6.63
CA GLU A 241 21.50 14.47 5.78
C GLU A 241 21.57 14.11 4.28
N ALA A 242 22.44 13.17 3.91
CA ALA A 242 22.52 12.68 2.54
C ALA A 242 21.31 11.83 2.13
N ALA A 243 20.72 11.07 3.06
CA ALA A 243 19.50 10.29 2.83
C ALA A 243 18.29 11.22 2.63
N ASP A 244 18.16 12.26 3.45
CA ASP A 244 17.13 13.28 3.31
C ASP A 244 17.22 13.97 1.95
N ALA A 245 18.40 14.45 1.58
CA ALA A 245 18.63 15.07 0.27
C ALA A 245 18.34 14.11 -0.90
N TYR A 246 18.59 12.81 -0.71
CA TYR A 246 18.27 11.77 -1.70
C TYR A 246 16.76 11.63 -1.89
N PHE A 247 16.00 11.51 -0.80
CA PHE A 247 14.53 11.38 -0.85
C PHE A 247 13.85 12.67 -1.31
N GLU A 248 14.27 13.84 -0.83
CA GLU A 248 13.78 15.14 -1.32
C GLU A 248 13.99 15.30 -2.83
N GLY A 249 15.18 14.94 -3.31
CA GLY A 249 15.50 14.99 -4.74
C GLY A 249 14.62 14.05 -5.56
N ARG A 250 14.32 12.85 -5.05
CA ARG A 250 13.42 11.88 -5.71
C ARG A 250 11.97 12.40 -5.73
N LEU A 251 11.49 12.94 -4.61
CA LEU A 251 10.17 13.55 -4.50
C LEU A 251 10.01 14.77 -5.43
N ALA A 252 11.03 15.61 -5.54
CA ALA A 252 11.02 16.75 -6.46
C ALA A 252 10.89 16.32 -7.93
N ARG A 253 11.66 15.31 -8.36
CA ARG A 253 11.55 14.74 -9.70
C ARG A 253 10.16 14.14 -9.94
N TYR A 254 9.62 13.43 -8.95
CA TYR A 254 8.28 12.86 -9.01
C TYR A 254 7.20 13.94 -9.18
N ARG A 255 7.21 14.99 -8.35
CA ARG A 255 6.25 16.11 -8.45
C ARG A 255 6.31 16.81 -9.81
N MET A 256 7.52 17.02 -10.35
CA MET A 256 7.69 17.57 -11.70
C MET A 256 7.13 16.64 -12.77
N TRP A 257 7.40 15.34 -12.68
CA TRP A 257 6.85 14.35 -13.58
C TRP A 257 5.33 14.32 -13.52
N ALA A 258 4.73 14.20 -12.33
CA ALA A 258 3.28 14.14 -12.12
C ALA A 258 2.57 15.36 -12.73
N GLY A 259 3.08 16.58 -12.49
CA GLY A 259 2.52 17.79 -13.07
C GLY A 259 2.66 17.86 -14.60
N SER A 260 3.72 17.31 -15.18
CA SER A 260 3.93 17.32 -16.63
C SER A 260 3.19 16.21 -17.38
N ILE A 261 2.98 15.06 -16.72
CA ILE A 261 2.41 13.86 -17.35
C ILE A 261 0.88 13.84 -17.31
N ALA A 262 0.25 14.65 -16.44
CA ALA A 262 -1.19 14.67 -16.27
C ALA A 262 -1.98 14.77 -17.59
N PRO A 263 -1.66 15.67 -18.55
CA PRO A 263 -2.38 15.73 -19.83
C PRO A 263 -2.23 14.46 -20.68
N LEU A 264 -1.06 13.82 -20.62
CA LEU A 264 -0.81 12.56 -21.31
C LEU A 264 -1.61 11.43 -20.67
N LEU A 265 -1.66 11.37 -19.34
CA LEU A 265 -2.44 10.36 -18.63
C LEU A 265 -3.94 10.57 -18.87
N GLN A 266 -4.46 11.80 -18.83
CA GLN A 266 -5.85 12.09 -19.18
C GLN A 266 -6.23 11.56 -20.57
N ARG A 267 -5.34 11.74 -21.57
CA ARG A 267 -5.52 11.18 -22.94
C ARG A 267 -5.56 9.66 -22.94
N ASN A 268 -4.79 9.03 -22.06
CA ASN A 268 -4.79 7.59 -21.88
C ASN A 268 -6.04 7.09 -21.15
N LEU A 269 -6.68 7.87 -20.28
CA LEU A 269 -7.78 7.39 -19.43
C LEU A 269 -9.18 7.65 -20.00
N SER A 270 -9.35 8.57 -20.94
CA SER A 270 -10.68 8.92 -21.45
C SER A 270 -10.64 9.44 -22.88
N ARG A 271 -11.75 9.22 -23.61
CA ARG A 271 -12.02 9.89 -24.90
C ARG A 271 -12.24 11.39 -24.77
N LYS A 272 -12.47 11.87 -23.55
CA LYS A 272 -12.68 13.27 -23.21
C LYS A 272 -11.68 13.69 -22.13
N PRO A 273 -10.38 13.79 -22.47
CA PRO A 273 -9.32 13.98 -21.49
C PRO A 273 -9.46 15.27 -20.66
N THR A 274 -10.05 16.32 -21.24
CA THR A 274 -10.24 17.61 -20.56
C THR A 274 -11.37 17.60 -19.52
N GLU A 275 -12.17 16.53 -19.44
CA GLU A 275 -13.22 16.35 -18.41
C GLU A 275 -12.70 15.58 -17.18
N LEU A 276 -11.40 15.24 -17.15
CA LEU A 276 -10.77 14.56 -16.03
C LEU A 276 -9.90 15.52 -15.24
N ASP A 277 -9.93 15.42 -13.91
CA ASP A 277 -8.91 15.99 -13.02
C ASP A 277 -8.14 14.85 -12.34
N LEU A 278 -6.82 15.00 -12.24
CA LEU A 278 -5.92 13.94 -11.76
C LEU A 278 -5.10 14.45 -10.57
N ASN A 279 -5.26 13.79 -9.43
CA ASN A 279 -4.49 14.05 -8.21
C ASN A 279 -3.60 12.85 -7.92
N PHE A 280 -2.32 12.98 -8.26
CA PHE A 280 -1.32 11.92 -8.07
C PHE A 280 -0.89 11.85 -6.61
N LEU A 281 -0.95 10.65 -6.03
CA LEU A 281 -0.25 10.33 -4.80
C LEU A 281 1.19 9.90 -5.15
N TYR A 282 2.03 9.59 -4.16
CA TYR A 282 3.45 9.31 -4.43
C TYR A 282 3.67 7.93 -5.05
N GLN A 283 4.71 7.80 -5.88
CA GLN A 283 5.13 6.51 -6.42
C GLN A 283 5.90 5.73 -5.37
N ASP A 284 5.46 4.52 -5.07
CA ASP A 284 6.18 3.61 -4.17
C ASP A 284 6.16 2.16 -4.65
N LEU A 285 6.89 1.29 -3.94
CA LEU A 285 6.72 -0.16 -4.05
C LEU A 285 5.26 -0.54 -3.79
N PHE A 286 4.86 -1.68 -4.35
CA PHE A 286 3.47 -2.12 -4.43
C PHE A 286 2.66 -1.90 -3.14
N TYR A 287 3.14 -2.40 -1.99
CA TYR A 287 2.37 -2.33 -0.74
C TYR A 287 2.34 -0.94 -0.12
N GLY A 288 3.46 -0.20 -0.08
CA GLY A 288 3.47 1.18 0.41
C GLY A 288 2.59 2.12 -0.43
N ALA A 289 2.56 1.91 -1.75
CA ALA A 289 1.69 2.66 -2.64
C ALA A 289 0.20 2.30 -2.45
N MET A 290 -0.11 1.04 -2.17
CA MET A 290 -1.47 0.61 -1.82
C MET A 290 -1.91 1.24 -0.49
N GLU A 291 -1.08 1.12 0.55
CA GLU A 291 -1.32 1.68 1.88
C GLU A 291 -1.55 3.19 1.82
N GLN A 292 -0.70 3.93 1.10
CA GLN A 292 -0.88 5.36 0.89
C GLN A 292 -2.23 5.69 0.22
N GLY A 293 -2.60 4.95 -0.84
CA GLY A 293 -3.86 5.15 -1.52
C GLY A 293 -5.07 4.90 -0.62
N VAL A 294 -5.05 3.82 0.16
CA VAL A 294 -6.12 3.45 1.08
C VAL A 294 -6.21 4.44 2.25
N SER A 295 -5.07 4.84 2.83
CA SER A 295 -5.03 5.80 3.93
C SER A 295 -5.59 7.15 3.50
N GLU A 296 -5.17 7.67 2.34
CA GLU A 296 -5.69 8.93 1.81
C GLU A 296 -7.19 8.85 1.48
N LEU A 297 -7.66 7.74 0.88
CA LEU A 297 -9.09 7.54 0.62
C LEU A 297 -9.90 7.52 1.92
N ALA A 298 -9.40 6.87 2.98
CA ALA A 298 -10.03 6.84 4.29
C ALA A 298 -10.04 8.23 4.95
N MET A 299 -8.96 9.01 4.80
CA MET A 299 -8.90 10.40 5.26
C MET A 299 -9.93 11.28 4.55
N LEU A 300 -10.00 11.21 3.22
CA LEU A 300 -10.99 11.95 2.43
C LEU A 300 -12.42 11.57 2.78
N ALA A 301 -12.70 10.29 3.02
CA ALA A 301 -14.01 9.83 3.49
C ALA A 301 -14.35 10.40 4.88
N THR A 302 -13.37 10.43 5.80
CA THR A 302 -13.53 11.01 7.13
C THR A 302 -13.83 12.51 7.04
N LEU A 303 -13.07 13.26 6.24
CA LEU A 303 -13.29 14.69 6.03
C LEU A 303 -14.63 14.98 5.34
N ALA A 304 -15.04 14.15 4.38
CA ALA A 304 -16.34 14.26 3.74
C ALA A 304 -17.49 14.05 4.74
N GLU A 305 -17.37 13.07 5.65
CA GLU A 305 -18.35 12.89 6.72
C GLU A 305 -18.37 14.10 7.67
N VAL A 306 -17.20 14.61 8.09
CA VAL A 306 -17.12 15.81 8.93
C VAL A 306 -17.83 17.00 8.27
N ASN A 307 -17.52 17.29 7.00
CA ASN A 307 -18.17 18.37 6.25
C ASN A 307 -19.69 18.17 6.15
N TRP A 308 -20.13 16.94 5.85
CA TRP A 308 -21.56 16.64 5.79
C TRP A 308 -22.27 16.86 7.15
N ARG A 309 -21.61 16.50 8.26
CA ARG A 309 -22.15 16.75 9.61
C ARG A 309 -22.21 18.23 9.94
N LEU A 310 -21.25 19.02 9.47
CA LEU A 310 -21.22 20.48 9.62
C LEU A 310 -22.36 21.14 8.82
N ASP A 311 -22.52 20.78 7.55
CA ASP A 311 -23.58 21.29 6.66
C ASP A 311 -24.98 20.96 7.18
N GLY A 312 -25.13 19.82 7.87
CA GLY A 312 -26.38 19.41 8.52
C GLY A 312 -26.74 20.21 9.77
N GLN A 313 -25.84 21.04 10.31
CA GLN A 313 -26.14 21.92 11.42
C GLN A 313 -26.80 23.20 10.88
N ASP A 314 -28.10 23.35 11.13
CA ASP A 314 -28.92 24.53 10.79
C ASP A 314 -28.61 25.73 11.73
N LEU A 315 -27.36 25.85 12.15
CA LEU A 315 -26.84 26.90 13.03
C LEU A 315 -26.09 27.92 12.17
N GLU A 316 -26.24 29.22 12.46
CA GLU A 316 -25.15 30.14 12.09
C GLU A 316 -23.86 29.58 12.72
N PRO A 317 -22.67 29.77 12.10
CA PRO A 317 -21.41 29.26 12.62
C PRO A 317 -21.10 29.89 13.99
N GLU A 318 -21.77 29.38 15.03
CA GLU A 318 -21.41 29.49 16.43
C GLU A 318 -20.24 28.54 16.64
N ARG A 319 -19.15 28.89 15.96
CA ARG A 319 -17.78 28.49 16.19
C ARG A 319 -17.68 27.04 16.67
N ILE A 320 -17.63 26.11 15.72
CA ILE A 320 -17.55 24.67 16.04
C ILE A 320 -16.08 24.34 16.27
N LYS A 321 -15.80 23.55 17.30
CA LYS A 321 -14.48 22.97 17.55
C LYS A 321 -14.55 21.45 17.42
N ALA A 322 -13.47 20.85 16.95
CA ALA A 322 -13.28 19.40 16.99
C ALA A 322 -12.45 19.02 18.23
N VAL A 323 -12.81 17.91 18.87
CA VAL A 323 -11.95 17.23 19.84
C VAL A 323 -11.67 15.84 19.31
N VAL A 324 -10.39 15.50 19.18
CA VAL A 324 -9.91 14.20 18.72
C VAL A 324 -9.34 13.43 19.91
N ALA A 325 -9.72 12.17 20.07
CA ALA A 325 -9.13 11.30 21.09
C ALA A 325 -9.12 9.83 20.64
N PRO A 326 -8.16 9.03 21.09
CA PRO A 326 -8.22 7.59 20.91
C PRO A 326 -9.36 6.97 21.74
N VAL A 327 -10.06 6.01 21.16
CA VAL A 327 -11.13 5.24 21.81
C VAL A 327 -11.04 3.77 21.43
N GLU A 328 -11.52 2.91 22.32
CA GLU A 328 -11.83 1.52 21.97
C GLU A 328 -13.25 1.47 21.38
N ALA A 329 -13.35 1.11 20.11
CA ALA A 329 -14.60 1.00 19.36
C ALA A 329 -14.93 -0.47 19.12
N GLY A 330 -15.44 -1.15 20.15
CA GLY A 330 -15.71 -2.59 20.09
C GLY A 330 -14.41 -3.38 20.13
N ASP A 331 -14.12 -4.16 19.08
CA ASP A 331 -12.90 -4.97 18.95
C ASP A 331 -11.76 -4.23 18.21
N HIS A 332 -11.94 -2.93 17.91
CA HIS A 332 -11.00 -2.12 17.14
C HIS A 332 -10.60 -0.84 17.87
N ALA A 333 -9.39 -0.34 17.61
CA ALA A 333 -8.99 1.01 17.98
C ALA A 333 -9.52 2.01 16.95
N ALA A 334 -9.88 3.21 17.42
CA ALA A 334 -10.29 4.30 16.55
C ALA A 334 -9.84 5.66 17.12
N LEU A 335 -9.68 6.63 16.23
CA LEU A 335 -9.62 8.05 16.57
C LEU A 335 -11.03 8.63 16.44
N ARG A 336 -11.61 9.01 17.58
CA ARG A 336 -12.93 9.63 17.63
C ARG A 336 -12.80 11.14 17.50
N ILE A 337 -13.58 11.70 16.58
CA ILE A 337 -13.78 13.13 16.35
C ILE A 337 -15.15 13.49 16.89
N ASN A 338 -15.18 14.27 17.97
CA ASN A 338 -16.41 14.88 18.45
C ASN A 338 -16.45 16.36 18.08
N LEU A 339 -17.54 16.78 17.45
CA LEU A 339 -17.80 18.18 17.11
C LEU A 339 -18.61 18.84 18.23
N TYR A 340 -18.17 20.00 18.71
CA TYR A 340 -18.85 20.75 19.78
C TYR A 340 -19.10 22.19 19.36
N ALA A 341 -20.20 22.77 19.81
CA ALA A 341 -20.34 24.22 19.84
C ALA A 341 -19.28 24.83 20.77
N LEU A 342 -18.75 26.01 20.45
CA LEU A 342 -17.77 26.71 21.31
C LEU A 342 -18.33 26.98 22.73
N GLY A 343 -19.65 27.13 22.86
CA GLY A 343 -20.33 27.30 24.15
C GLY A 343 -20.29 26.07 25.07
N GLY A 344 -19.80 24.94 24.58
CA GLY A 344 -19.79 23.65 25.28
C GLY A 344 -21.14 22.93 25.23
N GLY A 345 -21.22 21.79 25.91
CA GLY A 345 -22.38 20.91 25.92
C GLY A 345 -22.11 19.58 25.22
N ALA A 346 -23.15 18.79 25.02
CA ALA A 346 -23.06 17.48 24.37
C ALA A 346 -22.50 17.60 22.94
N PRO A 347 -21.80 16.57 22.43
CA PRO A 347 -21.30 16.56 21.07
C PRO A 347 -22.45 16.70 20.06
N LEU A 348 -22.26 17.58 19.08
CA LEU A 348 -23.16 17.82 17.96
C LEU A 348 -23.13 16.64 16.97
N ALA A 349 -21.94 16.06 16.80
CA ALA A 349 -21.69 14.88 16.00
C ALA A 349 -20.48 14.12 16.52
N THR A 350 -20.46 12.82 16.25
CA THR A 350 -19.36 11.91 16.54
C THR A 350 -19.03 11.15 15.26
N ILE A 351 -17.76 11.14 14.90
CA ILE A 351 -17.20 10.41 13.77
C ILE A 351 -16.04 9.57 14.30
N ASP A 352 -15.96 8.30 13.90
CA ASP A 352 -14.87 7.41 14.30
C ASP A 352 -14.04 7.05 13.06
N LYS A 353 -12.75 7.41 13.06
CA LYS A 353 -11.77 6.94 12.06
C LYS A 353 -11.11 5.67 12.61
N PRO A 354 -11.31 4.49 11.98
CA PRO A 354 -10.63 3.26 12.39
C PRO A 354 -9.10 3.41 12.30
N VAL A 355 -8.36 2.74 13.19
CA VAL A 355 -6.89 2.69 13.21
C VAL A 355 -6.43 1.24 13.38
N ASP A 356 -5.40 0.79 12.66
CA ASP A 356 -4.80 -0.53 12.89
C ASP A 356 -3.98 -0.49 14.19
N LEU A 357 -4.11 -1.54 15.01
CA LEU A 357 -3.35 -1.70 16.25
C LEU A 357 -1.84 -1.78 16.00
N ALA A 358 -1.45 -2.18 14.80
CA ALA A 358 -0.05 -2.21 14.39
C ALA A 358 0.49 -0.84 14.00
N ASP A 359 -0.33 0.19 13.78
CA ASP A 359 0.15 1.50 13.31
C ASP A 359 0.57 2.41 14.47
N ASP A 360 1.28 3.49 14.16
CA ASP A 360 1.68 4.49 15.16
C ASP A 360 0.54 5.47 15.40
N LEU A 361 -0.13 5.33 16.55
CA LEU A 361 -1.29 6.13 16.92
C LEU A 361 -0.97 7.63 17.04
N GLU A 362 0.26 8.01 17.38
CA GLU A 362 0.65 9.41 17.49
C GLU A 362 0.72 10.07 16.11
N ILE A 363 1.33 9.39 15.14
CA ILE A 363 1.38 9.83 13.74
C ILE A 363 -0.03 9.92 13.15
N GLU A 364 -0.85 8.87 13.34
CA GLU A 364 -2.23 8.84 12.84
C GLU A 364 -3.11 9.97 13.43
N LEU A 365 -2.85 10.35 14.69
CA LEU A 365 -3.52 11.46 15.35
C LEU A 365 -3.07 12.81 14.79
N GLU A 366 -1.77 13.01 14.59
CA GLU A 366 -1.21 14.22 14.00
C GLU A 366 -1.73 14.43 12.59
N ASP A 367 -1.65 13.41 11.74
CA ASP A 367 -2.15 13.45 10.35
C ASP A 367 -3.65 13.79 10.30
N LEU A 368 -4.46 13.21 11.18
CA LEU A 368 -5.88 13.54 11.26
C LEU A 368 -6.12 14.99 11.72
N CYS A 369 -5.36 15.48 12.68
CA CYS A 369 -5.50 16.86 13.15
C CYS A 369 -5.07 17.88 12.08
N ASP A 370 -3.98 17.61 11.35
CA ASP A 370 -3.55 18.43 10.21
C ASP A 370 -4.58 18.43 9.08
N ALA A 371 -5.17 17.27 8.78
CA ALA A 371 -6.25 17.15 7.81
C ALA A 371 -7.51 17.96 8.25
N LEU A 372 -7.91 17.86 9.51
CA LEU A 372 -9.03 18.62 10.07
C LEU A 372 -8.77 20.13 10.06
N ALA A 373 -7.52 20.57 10.12
CA ALA A 373 -7.18 22.00 10.06
C ALA A 373 -7.50 22.63 8.70
N THR A 374 -7.76 21.81 7.66
CA THR A 374 -8.23 22.27 6.34
C THR A 374 -9.74 22.51 6.29
N VAL A 375 -10.49 22.04 7.29
CA VAL A 375 -11.93 22.23 7.45
C VAL A 375 -12.19 23.56 8.18
N ASP A 376 -13.32 24.22 7.89
CA ASP A 376 -13.71 25.51 8.50
C ASP A 376 -14.15 25.35 9.97
N LEU A 377 -13.21 24.93 10.84
CA LEU A 377 -13.36 24.75 12.28
C LEU A 377 -12.66 25.90 13.04
N ASP A 378 -13.20 26.30 14.18
CA ASP A 378 -12.62 27.37 15.01
C ASP A 378 -11.43 26.91 15.88
N GLY A 379 -11.24 25.59 15.98
CA GLY A 379 -10.12 25.01 16.70
C GLY A 379 -10.21 23.49 16.80
N ILE A 380 -9.05 22.89 17.00
CA ILE A 380 -8.88 21.45 17.19
C ILE A 380 -8.23 21.24 18.56
N LEU A 381 -8.82 20.33 19.33
CA LEU A 381 -8.30 19.90 20.62
C LEU A 381 -7.95 18.42 20.54
N VAL A 382 -6.88 18.01 21.22
CA VAL A 382 -6.53 16.61 21.44
C VAL A 382 -6.84 16.25 22.89
N ALA A 383 -7.49 15.13 23.11
CA ALA A 383 -7.81 14.60 24.44
C ALA A 383 -7.29 13.18 24.61
N THR A 384 -7.18 12.73 25.86
CA THR A 384 -6.75 11.36 26.20
C THR A 384 -7.88 10.33 26.08
N GLY A 385 -9.12 10.79 25.93
CA GLY A 385 -10.33 9.99 25.82
C GLY A 385 -11.58 10.83 26.06
N PHE A 386 -12.72 10.15 26.16
CA PHE A 386 -14.01 10.75 26.50
C PHE A 386 -14.61 10.03 27.71
N ASP A 387 -15.37 10.73 28.55
CA ASP A 387 -16.16 10.11 29.61
C ASP A 387 -17.50 9.54 29.10
N ASP A 388 -18.29 8.96 30.01
CA ASP A 388 -19.59 8.33 29.70
C ASP A 388 -20.62 9.32 29.12
N ASP A 389 -20.46 10.62 29.38
CA ASP A 389 -21.32 11.70 28.86
C ASP A 389 -20.78 12.26 27.52
N GLY A 390 -19.63 11.76 27.06
CA GLY A 390 -18.95 12.22 25.85
C GLY A 390 -18.17 13.51 26.06
N GLU A 391 -17.86 13.91 27.29
CA GLU A 391 -17.00 15.07 27.57
C GLU A 391 -15.52 14.68 27.46
N PRO A 392 -14.67 15.55 26.87
CA PRO A 392 -13.27 15.20 26.60
C PRO A 392 -12.42 15.26 27.87
N GLN A 393 -11.55 14.26 28.04
CA GLN A 393 -10.66 14.14 29.19
C GLN A 393 -9.26 14.69 28.87
N GLY A 394 -8.85 15.74 29.59
CA GLY A 394 -7.51 16.32 29.42
C GLY A 394 -7.30 17.00 28.06
N ALA A 395 -8.34 17.66 27.54
CA ALA A 395 -8.27 18.31 26.23
C ALA A 395 -7.27 19.47 26.19
N GLU A 396 -6.37 19.46 25.23
CA GLU A 396 -5.38 20.52 24.97
C GLU A 396 -5.46 21.00 23.51
N PRO A 397 -5.19 22.29 23.21
CA PRO A 397 -5.12 22.78 21.84
C PRO A 397 -4.08 22.02 21.00
N TYR A 398 -4.50 21.53 19.84
CA TYR A 398 -3.56 21.09 18.82
C TYR A 398 -2.88 22.32 18.22
N LEU A 399 -1.56 22.38 18.32
CA LEU A 399 -0.76 23.45 17.74
C LEU A 399 -0.03 22.86 16.53
N THR A 400 -0.42 23.29 15.34
CA THR A 400 0.24 22.90 14.09
C THR A 400 1.73 23.26 14.19
N ALA A 401 2.61 22.29 13.91
CA ALA A 401 4.06 22.45 13.97
C ALA A 401 4.61 23.30 12.81
#